data_AF-A0A925BPU4-F1
#
_entry.id   AF-A0A925BPU4-F1
#
_cell.length_a   1.000
_cell.length_b   1.000
_cell.length_c   1.000
_cell.angle_alpha   90.00
_cell.angle_beta   90.00
_cell.angle_gamma   90.00
#
_symmetry.space_group_name_H-M   'P 1'
#
loop_
_entity.id
_entity.type
_entity.pdbx_description
1 polymer ?
#
loop_
_entity_poly.entity_id
_entity_poly.type
_entity_poly.pdbx_seq_one_letter_code
_entity_poly.pdbx_strand_id
1 'polypeptide(L)'
;MTNVTQANFGLLIAYLLPGACVLVALAEFSPIVRAWLLDSSPSGTTVGGFLYATLASVGAGLTLSTLRWLILDTIHHHTGVELPNWNFGALQVNFDAFEGAVENHYRYYQFYGNTLLAMLAAVASHWLWAERGLGYVDLVLVLLMPLYFLGSRDALKKYYARSKDILQRQSSNWRRIHDKRMASKEARDERF
;
A
#
# COMPACT_ATOMS: atom_id res chain seq x y z
N MET A 1 8.36 -14.09 21.35
CA MET A 1 7.55 -13.23 20.46
C MET A 1 8.44 -12.11 19.99
N THR A 2 8.92 -12.19 18.75
CA THR A 2 9.72 -11.13 18.14
C THR A 2 8.83 -9.91 17.91
N ASN A 3 9.31 -8.72 18.31
CA ASN A 3 8.58 -7.46 18.23
C ASN A 3 7.99 -7.25 16.82
N VAL A 4 6.76 -6.76 16.73
CA VAL A 4 6.21 -6.25 15.47
C VAL A 4 7.06 -5.05 15.06
N THR A 5 7.91 -5.24 14.07
CA THR A 5 8.69 -4.15 13.47
C THR A 5 7.79 -3.34 12.55
N GLN A 6 8.12 -2.08 12.33
CA GLN A 6 7.37 -1.19 11.44
C GLN A 6 7.20 -1.80 10.03
N ALA A 7 8.26 -2.42 9.49
CA ALA A 7 8.23 -3.11 8.21
C ALA A 7 7.22 -4.28 8.16
N ASN A 8 7.16 -5.09 9.22
CA ASN A 8 6.23 -6.22 9.28
C ASN A 8 4.77 -5.73 9.38
N PHE A 9 4.54 -4.64 10.12
CA PHE A 9 3.23 -4.01 10.20
C PHE A 9 2.80 -3.41 8.86
N GLY A 10 3.71 -2.74 8.15
CA GLY A 10 3.46 -2.18 6.82
C GLY A 10 2.98 -3.24 5.82
N LEU A 11 3.62 -4.41 5.80
CA LEU A 11 3.21 -5.53 4.94
C LEU A 11 1.85 -6.11 5.34
N LEU A 12 1.59 -6.21 6.64
CA LEU A 12 0.32 -6.71 7.18
C LEU A 12 -0.85 -5.84 6.71
N ILE A 13 -0.73 -4.51 6.86
CA ILE A 13 -1.79 -3.60 6.44
C ILE A 13 -1.87 -3.46 4.91
N ALA A 14 -0.74 -3.53 4.20
CA ALA A 14 -0.74 -3.35 2.75
C ALA A 14 -1.38 -4.55 2.02
N TYR A 15 -1.18 -5.78 2.51
CA TYR A 15 -1.54 -6.99 1.77
C TYR A 15 -2.44 -7.94 2.55
N LEU A 16 -2.06 -8.30 3.78
CA LEU A 16 -2.78 -9.32 4.52
C LEU A 16 -4.21 -8.88 4.87
N LEU A 17 -4.39 -7.70 5.47
CA LEU A 17 -5.71 -7.22 5.88
C LEU A 17 -6.66 -7.00 4.68
N PRO A 18 -6.28 -6.30 3.60
CA PRO A 18 -7.16 -6.11 2.46
C PRO A 18 -7.55 -7.42 1.79
N GLY A 19 -6.60 -8.37 1.68
CA GLY A 19 -6.90 -9.68 1.12
C GLY A 19 -7.80 -10.53 2.01
N ALA A 20 -7.66 -10.44 3.33
CA ALA A 20 -8.57 -11.09 4.27
C ALA A 20 -10.00 -10.57 4.09
N CYS A 21 -10.20 -9.26 3.86
CA CYS A 21 -11.52 -8.71 3.54
C CYS A 21 -12.14 -9.35 2.30
N VAL A 22 -11.35 -9.61 1.25
CA VAL A 22 -11.82 -10.32 0.05
C VAL A 22 -12.20 -11.76 0.38
N LEU A 23 -11.40 -12.47 1.17
CA LEU A 23 -11.73 -13.84 1.54
C LEU A 23 -13.02 -13.92 2.36
N VAL A 24 -13.28 -12.95 3.25
CA VAL A 24 -14.55 -12.88 3.99
C VAL A 24 -15.72 -12.74 3.03
N ALA A 25 -15.62 -11.87 2.02
CA ALA A 25 -16.66 -11.75 0.99
C ALA A 25 -16.79 -13.03 0.15
N LEU A 26 -15.68 -13.70 -0.19
CA LEU A 26 -15.69 -14.95 -0.94
C LEU A 26 -16.25 -16.14 -0.15
N ALA A 27 -16.14 -16.14 1.18
CA ALA A 27 -16.64 -17.21 2.03
C ALA A 27 -18.15 -17.41 1.94
N GLU A 28 -18.88 -16.40 1.52
CA GLU A 28 -20.33 -16.50 1.32
C GLU A 28 -20.68 -17.29 0.05
N PHE A 29 -19.77 -17.31 -0.94
CA PHE A 29 -19.95 -18.01 -2.22
C PHE A 29 -19.20 -19.33 -2.29
N SER A 30 -18.12 -19.47 -1.52
CA SER A 30 -17.26 -20.64 -1.53
C SER A 30 -17.27 -21.35 -0.17
N PRO A 31 -17.90 -22.53 -0.07
CA PRO A 31 -17.85 -23.35 1.13
C PRO A 31 -16.41 -23.71 1.55
N ILE A 32 -15.49 -23.80 0.59
CA ILE A 32 -14.07 -24.09 0.84
C ILE A 32 -13.41 -22.91 1.58
N VAL A 33 -13.61 -21.69 1.10
CA VAL A 33 -13.06 -20.49 1.76
C VAL A 33 -13.73 -20.28 3.11
N ARG A 34 -15.03 -20.55 3.21
CA ARG A 34 -15.75 -20.56 4.48
C ARG A 34 -15.16 -21.55 5.47
N ALA A 35 -14.79 -22.75 5.01
CA ALA A 35 -14.21 -23.77 5.87
C ALA A 35 -12.85 -23.34 6.43
N TRP A 36 -12.07 -22.55 5.68
CA TRP A 36 -10.80 -22.00 6.15
C TRP A 36 -10.98 -20.91 7.21
N LEU A 37 -12.05 -20.11 7.12
CA LEU A 37 -12.27 -18.94 7.98
C LEU A 37 -13.19 -19.18 9.18
N LEU A 38 -14.25 -19.95 8.99
CA LEU A 38 -15.42 -19.98 9.90
C LEU A 38 -15.78 -21.38 10.40
N ASP A 39 -15.27 -22.47 9.82
CA ASP A 39 -15.58 -23.80 10.34
C ASP A 39 -14.87 -24.02 11.68
N SER A 40 -15.64 -23.74 12.72
CA SER A 40 -15.35 -24.14 14.09
C SER A 40 -16.05 -25.48 14.31
N SER A 41 -15.46 -26.56 13.79
CA SER A 41 -15.76 -27.87 14.37
C SER A 41 -15.53 -27.81 15.90
N PRO A 42 -16.08 -28.73 16.72
CA PRO A 42 -15.83 -28.75 18.17
C PRO A 42 -14.34 -28.72 18.55
N SER A 43 -13.47 -29.07 17.61
CA SER A 43 -12.01 -29.06 17.66
C SER A 43 -11.33 -27.71 17.34
N GLY A 44 -12.08 -26.66 16.97
CA GLY A 44 -11.58 -25.35 16.56
C GLY A 44 -11.11 -25.26 15.10
N THR A 45 -10.68 -24.06 14.69
CA THR A 45 -10.07 -23.83 13.36
C THR A 45 -8.82 -24.69 13.21
N THR A 46 -8.75 -25.48 12.13
CA THR A 46 -7.56 -26.30 11.88
C THR A 46 -6.35 -25.42 11.57
N VAL A 47 -5.15 -25.87 11.97
CA VAL A 47 -3.88 -25.21 11.61
C VAL A 47 -3.77 -25.03 10.09
N GLY A 48 -4.26 -26.01 9.32
CA GLY A 48 -4.31 -25.95 7.87
C GLY A 48 -5.23 -24.86 7.34
N GLY A 49 -6.44 -24.72 7.89
CA GLY A 49 -7.39 -23.66 7.53
C GLY A 49 -6.81 -22.27 7.74
N PHE A 50 -6.20 -22.03 8.90
CA PHE A 50 -5.50 -20.78 9.18
C PHE A 50 -4.35 -20.50 8.19
N LEU A 51 -3.53 -21.50 7.88
CA LEU A 51 -2.42 -21.35 6.94
C LEU A 51 -2.92 -21.01 5.53
N TYR A 52 -3.94 -21.71 5.04
CA TYR A 52 -4.55 -21.43 3.73
C TYR A 52 -5.20 -20.05 3.70
N ALA A 53 -5.96 -19.67 4.73
CA ALA A 53 -6.57 -18.34 4.83
C ALA A 53 -5.50 -17.24 4.81
N THR A 54 -4.39 -17.42 5.53
CA THR A 54 -3.29 -16.45 5.57
C THR A 54 -2.62 -16.32 4.20
N LEU A 55 -2.25 -17.44 3.57
CA LEU A 55 -1.61 -17.44 2.25
C LEU A 55 -2.53 -16.85 1.16
N ALA A 56 -3.80 -17.26 1.16
CA ALA A 56 -4.80 -16.74 0.23
C ALA A 56 -5.06 -15.25 0.46
N SER A 57 -5.03 -14.78 1.71
CA SER A 57 -5.17 -13.34 2.02
C SER A 57 -3.99 -12.55 1.48
N VAL A 58 -2.74 -13.02 1.67
CA VAL A 58 -1.58 -12.36 1.07
C VAL A 58 -1.68 -12.34 -0.46
N GLY A 59 -2.04 -13.47 -1.08
CA GLY A 59 -2.23 -13.57 -2.53
C GLY A 59 -3.28 -12.60 -3.05
N ALA A 60 -4.46 -12.57 -2.43
CA ALA A 60 -5.53 -11.64 -2.79
C ALA A 60 -5.11 -10.17 -2.61
N GLY A 61 -4.42 -9.84 -1.52
CA GLY A 61 -3.90 -8.49 -1.27
C GLY A 61 -2.86 -8.04 -2.30
N LEU A 62 -2.01 -8.95 -2.77
CA LEU A 62 -1.08 -8.68 -3.87
C LEU A 62 -1.83 -8.44 -5.18
N THR A 63 -2.84 -9.25 -5.49
CA THR A 63 -3.69 -9.04 -6.68
C THR A 63 -4.42 -7.69 -6.62
N LEU A 64 -4.99 -7.33 -5.46
CA LEU A 64 -5.60 -6.02 -5.26
C LEU A 64 -4.59 -4.89 -5.46
N SER A 65 -3.33 -5.08 -5.09
CA SER A 65 -2.28 -4.07 -5.31
C SER A 65 -2.02 -3.81 -6.79
N THR A 66 -2.12 -4.84 -7.63
CA THR A 66 -2.04 -4.72 -9.09
C THR A 66 -3.26 -3.99 -9.64
N LEU A 67 -4.46 -4.34 -9.18
CA LEU A 67 -5.69 -3.66 -9.60
C LEU A 67 -5.72 -2.20 -9.14
N ARG A 68 -5.23 -1.90 -7.94
CA ARG A 68 -5.09 -0.55 -7.39
C ARG A 68 -4.19 0.27 -8.30
N TRP A 69 -3.03 -0.27 -8.68
CA TRP A 69 -2.16 0.40 -9.63
C TRP A 69 -2.85 0.68 -10.97
N LEU A 70 -3.59 -0.29 -11.52
CA LEU A 70 -4.26 -0.12 -12.80
C LEU A 70 -5.40 0.91 -12.75
N ILE A 71 -6.21 0.87 -11.69
CA ILE A 71 -7.45 1.64 -11.58
C ILE A 71 -7.24 2.92 -10.77
N LEU A 72 -6.84 2.78 -9.50
CA LEU A 72 -6.79 3.90 -8.56
C LEU A 72 -5.62 4.84 -8.85
N ASP A 73 -4.42 4.35 -9.19
CA ASP A 73 -3.31 5.25 -9.52
C ASP A 73 -3.64 6.06 -10.76
N THR A 74 -4.22 5.43 -11.78
CA THR A 74 -4.70 6.11 -13.00
C THR A 74 -5.71 7.21 -12.66
N ILE A 75 -6.71 6.93 -11.82
CA ILE A 75 -7.70 7.93 -11.38
C ILE A 75 -7.03 9.05 -10.57
N HIS A 76 -6.15 8.73 -9.63
CA HIS A 76 -5.47 9.73 -8.81
C HIS A 76 -4.59 10.65 -9.65
N HIS A 77 -3.82 10.11 -10.60
CA HIS A 77 -3.00 10.92 -11.49
C HIS A 77 -3.86 11.78 -12.43
N HIS A 78 -4.93 11.21 -12.99
CA HIS A 78 -5.85 11.97 -13.83
C HIS A 78 -6.57 13.10 -13.07
N THR A 79 -6.86 12.89 -11.79
CA THR A 79 -7.53 13.88 -10.94
C THR A 79 -6.58 14.88 -10.25
N GLY A 80 -5.28 14.84 -10.56
CA GLY A 80 -4.32 15.89 -10.19
C GLY A 80 -3.28 15.50 -9.12
N VAL A 81 -3.06 14.21 -8.85
CA VAL A 81 -1.86 13.78 -8.11
C VAL A 81 -0.70 13.73 -9.11
N GLU A 82 0.19 14.71 -9.06
CA GLU A 82 1.34 14.78 -9.98
C GLU A 82 2.35 13.67 -9.71
N LEU A 83 2.70 12.94 -10.77
CA LEU A 83 3.78 11.94 -10.72
C LEU A 83 5.13 12.67 -10.58
N PRO A 84 5.95 12.38 -9.55
CA PRO A 84 7.23 13.06 -9.39
C PRO A 84 8.26 12.54 -10.40
N ASN A 85 9.18 13.42 -10.83
CA ASN A 85 10.35 13.03 -11.63
C ASN A 85 11.45 12.49 -10.70
N TRP A 86 11.62 11.17 -10.66
CA TRP A 86 12.51 10.49 -9.73
C TRP A 86 13.97 10.52 -10.22
N ASN A 87 14.89 11.04 -9.39
CA ASN A 87 16.33 10.86 -9.60
C ASN A 87 16.88 9.85 -8.60
N PHE A 88 16.89 8.57 -8.98
CA PHE A 88 17.36 7.47 -8.13
C PHE A 88 18.88 7.44 -7.92
N GLY A 89 19.67 8.22 -8.67
CA GLY A 89 21.11 8.35 -8.44
C GLY A 89 21.46 8.92 -7.06
N ALA A 90 20.50 9.59 -6.41
CA ALA A 90 20.64 10.15 -5.07
C ALA A 90 20.12 9.24 -3.95
N LEU A 91 19.56 8.06 -4.27
CA LEU A 91 18.82 7.23 -3.32
C LEU A 91 19.74 6.64 -2.22
N GLN A 92 20.96 6.24 -2.58
CA GLN A 92 21.87 5.55 -1.65
C GLN A 92 22.27 6.38 -0.42
N VAL A 93 22.17 7.71 -0.48
CA VAL A 93 22.60 8.58 0.63
C VAL A 93 21.49 8.83 1.65
N ASN A 94 20.22 8.72 1.26
CA ASN A 94 19.07 8.97 2.13
C ASN A 94 18.10 7.79 2.15
N PHE A 95 18.63 6.58 2.07
CA PHE A 95 17.83 5.36 2.02
C PHE A 95 16.88 5.26 3.22
N ASP A 96 17.37 5.51 4.44
CA ASP A 96 16.58 5.44 5.67
C ASP A 96 15.42 6.46 5.67
N ALA A 97 15.67 7.69 5.20
CA ALA A 97 14.64 8.71 5.10
C ALA A 97 13.59 8.34 4.04
N PHE A 98 14.02 7.75 2.93
CA PHE A 98 13.14 7.25 1.89
C PHE A 98 12.30 6.06 2.37
N GLU A 99 12.90 5.11 3.08
CA GLU A 99 12.21 3.99 3.72
C GLU A 99 11.17 4.50 4.73
N GLY A 100 11.50 5.53 5.51
CA GLY A 100 10.55 6.22 6.38
C GLY A 100 9.35 6.80 5.61
N ALA A 101 9.53 7.34 4.40
CA ALA A 101 8.43 7.81 3.57
C ALA A 101 7.57 6.65 3.04
N VAL A 102 8.20 5.52 2.68
CA VAL A 102 7.48 4.30 2.27
C VAL A 102 6.63 3.79 3.42
N GLU A 103 7.21 3.59 4.59
CA GLU A 103 6.52 3.00 5.74
C GLU A 103 5.40 3.89 6.30
N ASN A 104 5.59 5.22 6.32
CA ASN A 104 4.61 6.15 6.90
C ASN A 104 3.52 6.61 5.93
N HIS A 105 3.73 6.53 4.61
CA HIS A 105 2.78 7.06 3.64
C HIS A 105 2.42 6.04 2.56
N TYR A 106 3.39 5.34 1.98
CA TYR A 106 3.11 4.40 0.91
C TYR A 106 2.38 3.14 1.40
N ARG A 107 2.74 2.59 2.58
CA ARG A 107 2.03 1.43 3.16
C ARG A 107 0.58 1.75 3.49
N TYR A 108 0.32 2.94 4.02
CA TYR A 108 -1.04 3.42 4.29
C TYR A 108 -1.81 3.66 3.00
N TYR A 109 -1.15 4.19 1.96
CA TYR A 109 -1.74 4.27 0.63
C TYR A 109 -2.15 2.89 0.09
N GLN A 110 -1.27 1.89 0.20
CA GLN A 110 -1.57 0.52 -0.21
C GLN A 110 -2.75 -0.05 0.58
N PHE A 111 -2.77 0.12 1.90
CA PHE A 111 -3.91 -0.29 2.74
C PHE A 111 -5.21 0.37 2.27
N TYR A 112 -5.26 1.70 2.20
CA TYR A 112 -6.49 2.41 1.84
C TYR A 112 -6.97 2.04 0.43
N GLY A 113 -6.06 2.00 -0.55
CA GLY A 113 -6.41 1.66 -1.93
C GLY A 113 -6.86 0.21 -2.10
N ASN A 114 -6.14 -0.74 -1.49
CA ASN A 114 -6.47 -2.16 -1.59
C ASN A 114 -7.77 -2.48 -0.85
N THR A 115 -7.97 -1.93 0.35
CA THR A 115 -9.22 -2.12 1.10
C THR A 115 -10.40 -1.49 0.37
N LEU A 116 -10.24 -0.33 -0.27
CA LEU A 116 -11.28 0.24 -1.14
C LEU A 116 -11.71 -0.75 -2.23
N LEU A 117 -10.74 -1.34 -2.94
CA LEU A 117 -11.03 -2.34 -3.97
C LEU A 117 -11.64 -3.62 -3.39
N ALA A 118 -11.21 -4.05 -2.21
CA ALA A 118 -11.82 -5.18 -1.51
C ALA A 118 -13.30 -4.91 -1.16
N MET A 119 -13.61 -3.71 -0.65
CA MET A 119 -14.99 -3.31 -0.36
C MET A 119 -15.83 -3.23 -1.63
N LEU A 120 -15.29 -2.70 -2.72
CA LEU A 120 -15.98 -2.65 -4.02
C LEU A 120 -16.27 -4.06 -4.52
N ALA A 121 -15.31 -4.98 -4.44
CA ALA A 121 -15.50 -6.37 -4.81
C ALA A 121 -16.57 -7.06 -3.96
N ALA A 122 -16.61 -6.79 -2.64
CA ALA A 122 -17.61 -7.34 -1.74
C ALA A 122 -19.03 -6.82 -2.04
N VAL A 123 -19.20 -5.51 -2.20
CA VAL A 123 -20.51 -4.94 -2.54
C VAL A 123 -20.96 -5.40 -3.94
N ALA A 124 -20.04 -5.46 -4.90
CA ALA A 124 -20.35 -5.94 -6.25
C ALA A 124 -20.72 -7.43 -6.25
N SER A 125 -20.04 -8.26 -5.45
CA SER A 125 -20.39 -9.68 -5.35
C SER A 125 -21.76 -9.89 -4.72
N HIS A 126 -22.10 -9.12 -3.69
CA HIS A 126 -23.44 -9.16 -3.08
C HIS A 126 -24.51 -8.74 -4.07
N TRP A 127 -24.29 -7.65 -4.80
CA TRP A 127 -25.28 -7.13 -5.75
C TRP A 127 -25.49 -8.03 -6.98
N LEU A 128 -24.43 -8.65 -7.49
CA LEU A 128 -24.47 -9.43 -8.73
C LEU A 128 -24.81 -10.91 -8.51
N TRP A 129 -24.37 -11.51 -7.39
CA TRP A 129 -24.37 -12.96 -7.22
C TRP A 129 -25.17 -13.44 -6.02
N ALA A 130 -25.39 -12.57 -5.03
CA ALA A 130 -26.21 -12.94 -3.90
C ALA A 130 -27.64 -12.50 -4.22
N GLU A 131 -28.61 -13.43 -4.20
CA GLU A 131 -30.04 -13.11 -4.38
C GLU A 131 -30.62 -12.24 -3.22
N ARG A 132 -29.75 -11.65 -2.40
CA ARG A 132 -30.04 -10.69 -1.35
C ARG A 132 -29.71 -9.30 -1.88
N GLY A 133 -30.65 -8.38 -1.74
CA GLY A 133 -30.40 -6.95 -1.99
C GLY A 133 -29.37 -6.36 -1.01
N LEU A 134 -29.05 -5.08 -1.20
CA LEU A 134 -28.10 -4.37 -0.33
C LEU A 134 -28.60 -4.35 1.12
N GLY A 135 -27.79 -4.90 2.03
CA GLY A 135 -28.06 -4.90 3.46
C GLY A 135 -27.41 -3.73 4.20
N TYR A 136 -27.59 -3.68 5.52
CA TYR A 136 -26.96 -2.66 6.38
C TYR A 136 -25.42 -2.70 6.33
N VAL A 137 -24.83 -3.88 6.17
CA VAL A 137 -23.37 -4.03 6.02
C VAL A 137 -22.91 -3.37 4.73
N ASP A 138 -23.60 -3.60 3.61
CA ASP A 138 -23.28 -2.99 2.32
C ASP A 138 -23.37 -1.47 2.39
N LEU A 139 -24.40 -0.95 3.07
CA LEU A 139 -24.55 0.48 3.29
C LEU A 139 -23.32 1.07 4.02
N VAL A 140 -22.87 0.42 5.10
CA VAL A 140 -21.68 0.87 5.85
C VAL A 140 -20.44 0.81 4.96
N LEU A 141 -20.24 -0.27 4.19
CA LEU A 141 -19.11 -0.37 3.26
C LEU A 141 -19.13 0.76 2.23
N VAL A 142 -20.27 1.00 1.59
CA VAL A 142 -20.45 2.08 0.61
C VAL A 142 -20.17 3.45 1.24
N LEU A 143 -20.61 3.70 2.48
CA LEU A 143 -20.32 4.95 3.19
C LEU A 143 -18.84 5.11 3.55
N LEU A 144 -18.11 4.01 3.77
CA LEU A 144 -16.66 4.04 4.02
C LEU A 144 -15.82 4.19 2.74
N MET A 145 -16.35 3.84 1.57
CA MET A 145 -15.61 3.93 0.30
C MET A 145 -15.05 5.34 0.01
N PRO A 146 -15.83 6.44 0.13
CA PRO A 146 -15.28 7.79 -0.04
C PRO A 146 -14.15 8.10 0.92
N LEU A 147 -14.24 7.66 2.18
CA LEU A 147 -13.20 7.88 3.19
C LEU A 147 -11.89 7.19 2.77
N TYR A 148 -11.96 5.93 2.35
CA TYR A 148 -10.79 5.18 1.89
C TYR A 148 -10.24 5.73 0.58
N PHE A 149 -11.09 6.19 -0.34
CA PHE A 149 -10.65 6.86 -1.56
C PHE A 149 -9.87 8.14 -1.24
N LEU A 150 -10.45 9.04 -0.44
CA LEU A 150 -9.79 10.29 -0.03
C LEU A 150 -8.51 10.04 0.76
N GLY A 151 -8.52 9.07 1.69
CA GLY A 151 -7.35 8.66 2.46
C GLY A 151 -6.23 8.12 1.57
N SER A 152 -6.57 7.27 0.57
CA SER A 152 -5.59 6.76 -0.38
C SER A 152 -4.96 7.88 -1.22
N ARG A 153 -5.78 8.82 -1.71
CA ARG A 153 -5.31 9.97 -2.48
C ARG A 153 -4.37 10.87 -1.68
N ASP A 154 -4.74 11.19 -0.44
CA ASP A 154 -3.95 12.04 0.44
C ASP A 154 -2.62 11.36 0.82
N ALA A 155 -2.64 10.07 1.17
CA ALA A 155 -1.45 9.30 1.48
C ALA A 155 -0.47 9.24 0.30
N LEU A 156 -0.98 9.01 -0.92
CA LEU A 156 -0.17 9.01 -2.15
C LEU A 156 0.47 10.37 -2.42
N LYS A 157 -0.31 11.45 -2.28
CA LYS A 157 0.19 12.82 -2.46
C LYS A 157 1.30 13.15 -1.46
N LYS A 158 1.12 12.79 -0.19
CA LYS A 158 2.13 12.99 0.87
C LYS A 158 3.38 12.16 0.61
N TYR A 159 3.22 10.91 0.16
CA TYR A 159 4.33 10.06 -0.24
C TYR A 159 5.17 10.71 -1.35
N TYR A 160 4.53 11.11 -2.46
CA TYR A 160 5.22 11.76 -3.57
C TYR A 160 5.91 13.06 -3.17
N ALA A 161 5.24 13.92 -2.40
CA ALA A 161 5.83 15.17 -1.92
C ALA A 161 7.09 14.91 -1.08
N ARG A 162 7.01 13.98 -0.11
CA ARG A 162 8.14 13.65 0.76
C ARG A 162 9.28 12.99 0.02
N SER A 163 9.00 12.01 -0.84
CA SER A 163 10.03 11.33 -1.63
C SER A 163 10.74 12.31 -2.58
N LYS A 164 10.00 13.23 -3.20
CA LYS A 164 10.58 14.29 -4.04
C LYS A 164 11.52 15.19 -3.23
N ASP A 165 11.09 15.68 -2.07
CA ASP A 165 11.92 16.52 -1.20
C ASP A 165 13.24 15.83 -0.79
N ILE A 166 13.16 14.55 -0.41
CA ILE A 166 14.32 13.75 0.02
C ILE A 166 15.34 13.59 -1.13
N LEU A 167 14.86 13.27 -2.33
CA LEU A 167 15.73 13.05 -3.50
C LEU A 167 16.29 14.36 -4.06
N GLN A 168 15.52 15.45 -4.04
CA GLN A 168 15.96 16.75 -4.57
C GLN A 168 16.98 17.43 -3.66
N ARG A 169 16.77 17.44 -2.33
CA ARG A 169 17.73 18.00 -1.36
C ARG A 169 19.11 17.41 -1.55
N GLN A 170 19.19 16.11 -1.81
CA GLN A 170 20.48 15.44 -2.01
C GLN A 170 21.16 15.85 -3.32
N SER A 171 20.42 15.91 -4.41
CA SER A 171 20.97 16.34 -5.71
C SER A 171 21.59 17.75 -5.64
N SER A 172 21.04 18.63 -4.80
CA SER A 172 21.59 19.98 -4.56
C SER A 172 22.85 19.95 -3.67
N ASN A 173 22.85 19.13 -2.61
CA ASN A 173 23.96 19.06 -1.67
C ASN A 173 25.20 18.42 -2.33
N TRP A 174 25.00 17.37 -3.14
CA TRP A 174 26.09 16.74 -3.89
C TRP A 174 26.76 17.71 -4.86
N ARG A 175 25.98 18.46 -5.65
CA ARG A 175 26.51 19.50 -6.55
C ARG A 175 27.35 20.51 -5.78
N ARG A 176 26.82 21.04 -4.67
CA ARG A 176 27.54 22.00 -3.82
C ARG A 176 28.86 21.45 -3.27
N ILE A 177 28.92 20.18 -2.89
CA ILE A 177 30.16 19.54 -2.40
C ILE A 177 31.16 19.33 -3.55
N HIS A 178 30.67 18.91 -4.72
CA HIS A 178 31.50 18.69 -5.90
C HIS A 178 32.16 20.01 -6.35
N ASP A 179 31.38 21.08 -6.49
CA ASP A 179 31.86 22.40 -6.91
C ASP A 179 32.92 22.95 -5.95
N LYS A 180 32.71 22.80 -4.64
CA LYS A 180 33.71 23.18 -3.61
C LYS A 180 35.02 22.40 -3.74
N ARG A 181 34.95 21.12 -4.08
CA ARG A 181 36.15 20.28 -4.26
C ARG A 181 36.91 20.64 -5.52
N MET A 182 36.23 21.01 -6.59
CA MET A 182 36.87 21.45 -7.84
C MET A 182 37.54 22.81 -7.66
N ALA A 183 36.85 23.79 -7.08
CA ALA A 183 37.43 25.10 -6.77
C ALA A 183 38.65 25.01 -5.83
N SER A 184 38.62 24.08 -4.85
CA SER A 184 39.76 23.84 -3.96
C SER A 184 40.96 23.19 -4.67
N LYS A 185 40.74 22.42 -5.75
CA LYS A 185 41.84 21.86 -6.55
C LYS A 185 42.47 22.92 -7.43
N GLU A 186 41.65 23.70 -8.14
CA GLU A 186 42.11 24.82 -8.98
C GLU A 186 42.96 25.82 -8.18
N ALA A 187 42.48 26.25 -7.00
CA ALA A 187 43.24 27.16 -6.12
C ALA A 187 44.53 26.58 -5.54
N ARG A 188 44.72 25.25 -5.62
CA ARG A 188 45.95 24.56 -5.20
C ARG A 188 46.92 24.43 -6.35
N ASP A 189 46.42 24.17 -7.56
CA ASP A 189 47.22 24.08 -8.77
C ASP A 189 47.78 25.45 -9.19
N GLU A 190 47.10 26.56 -8.89
CA GLU A 190 47.60 27.93 -9.11
C GLU A 190 48.76 28.36 -8.18
N ARG A 191 49.09 27.56 -7.15
CA ARG A 191 50.18 27.87 -6.19
C ARG A 191 51.51 27.18 -6.49
N PHE A 192 51.58 26.38 -7.54
CA PHE A 192 52.78 25.67 -7.99
C PHE A 192 53.16 26.09 -9.41
#